data_AF-A0A961DBF3-F1
#
_entry.id   AF-A0A961DBF3-F1
#
_cell.length_a   1.000
_cell.length_b   1.000
_cell.length_c   1.000
_cell.angle_alpha   90.00
_cell.angle_beta   90.00
_cell.angle_gamma   90.00
#
_symmetry.space_group_name_H-M   'P 1'
#
loop_
_entity.id
_entity.type
_entity.pdbx_description
1 polymer ?
#
loop_
_entity_poly.entity_id
_entity_poly.type
_entity_poly.pdbx_seq_one_letter_code
_entity_poly.pdbx_strand_id
1 'polypeptide(L)'
;MMLIFGGLKLPLEQHVTHDLRAMRLVDEPLHMGVEGNMGQMGLAATFGGLRGLIATIFQLRAHVEFTRVNWAEVDKYYGFVTQLQPRVARYWEEASWHMAYNAASYYLYNEELKPALRGKLFHDYVQRGNDILKEGLRLMPDNPRLWQKLGDLHWNRSKDYKASGDAYLQSFKHGGLNFTERFAAYAYAQSNDPESWKKGYAILKRLYDENKATPGLIEFLKLLEKNLHIAPDMRIPDPDPAKQAPKPPTGPQR
;
A
#
# COMPACT_ATOMS: atom_id res chain seq x y z
N MET A 1 -20.46 32.03 -37.00
CA MET A 1 -20.51 30.66 -37.56
C MET A 1 -19.74 29.61 -36.73
N MET A 2 -19.03 29.95 -35.65
CA MET A 2 -18.34 28.96 -34.78
C MET A 2 -19.18 28.39 -33.62
N LEU A 3 -20.31 28.99 -33.26
CA LEU A 3 -21.16 28.51 -32.15
C LEU A 3 -22.04 27.31 -32.54
N ILE A 4 -22.41 27.19 -33.83
CA ILE A 4 -23.26 26.10 -34.33
C ILE A 4 -22.46 24.80 -34.48
N PHE A 5 -21.18 24.90 -34.85
CA PHE A 5 -20.28 23.74 -34.93
C PHE A 5 -19.92 23.17 -33.55
N GLY A 6 -19.87 24.00 -32.50
CA GLY A 6 -19.67 23.54 -31.12
C GLY A 6 -20.87 22.79 -30.54
N GLY A 7 -22.09 23.22 -30.85
CA GLY A 7 -23.32 22.64 -30.29
C GLY A 7 -23.67 21.24 -30.82
N LEU A 8 -23.33 20.94 -32.08
CA LEU A 8 -23.55 19.62 -32.69
C LEU A 8 -22.40 18.63 -32.43
N LYS A 9 -21.18 19.13 -32.20
CA LYS A 9 -20.00 18.29 -31.95
C LYS A 9 -20.01 17.67 -30.55
N LEU A 10 -20.51 18.42 -29.56
CA LEU A 10 -20.61 18.00 -28.16
C LEU A 10 -21.40 16.68 -27.96
N PRO A 11 -22.64 16.52 -28.47
CA PRO A 11 -23.37 15.27 -28.30
C PRO A 11 -22.71 14.10 -29.04
N LEU A 12 -22.08 14.35 -30.20
CA LEU A 12 -21.34 13.32 -30.95
C LEU A 12 -20.08 12.86 -30.21
N GLU A 13 -19.28 13.80 -29.68
CA GLU A 13 -18.11 13.49 -28.84
C GLU A 13 -18.53 12.75 -27.57
N GLN A 14 -19.63 13.15 -26.94
CA GLN A 14 -20.16 12.45 -25.76
C GLN A 14 -20.61 11.02 -26.08
N HIS A 15 -21.27 10.80 -27.23
CA HIS A 15 -21.68 9.46 -27.66
C HIS A 15 -20.47 8.57 -27.96
N VAL A 16 -19.52 9.07 -28.77
CA VAL A 16 -18.28 8.35 -29.08
C VAL A 16 -17.47 8.07 -27.82
N THR A 17 -17.36 9.03 -26.90
CA THR A 17 -16.64 8.82 -25.64
C THR A 17 -17.37 7.83 -24.74
N HIS A 18 -18.70 7.82 -24.74
CA HIS A 18 -19.49 6.86 -24.00
C HIS A 18 -19.32 5.45 -24.57
N ASP A 19 -19.36 5.30 -25.89
CA ASP A 19 -19.13 4.03 -26.59
C ASP A 19 -17.72 3.50 -26.35
N LEU A 20 -16.71 4.38 -26.42
CA LEU A 20 -15.32 4.02 -26.11
C LEU A 20 -15.13 3.62 -24.64
N ARG A 21 -15.87 4.23 -23.70
CA ARG A 21 -15.89 3.82 -22.28
C ARG A 21 -16.58 2.47 -22.09
N ALA A 22 -17.72 2.25 -22.76
CA ALA A 22 -18.44 0.98 -22.74
C ALA A 22 -17.56 -0.17 -23.30
N MET A 23 -16.71 0.13 -24.29
CA MET A 23 -15.71 -0.79 -24.84
C MET A 23 -14.41 -0.86 -24.02
N ARG A 24 -14.30 -0.15 -22.89
CA ARG A 24 -13.08 -0.03 -22.07
C ARG A 24 -11.83 0.48 -22.83
N LEU A 25 -12.04 1.22 -23.91
CA LEU A 25 -10.99 1.84 -24.72
C LEU A 25 -10.60 3.23 -24.20
N VAL A 26 -11.45 3.87 -23.40
CA VAL A 26 -11.19 5.15 -22.75
C VAL A 26 -11.63 5.07 -21.29
N ASP A 27 -10.79 5.56 -20.37
CA ASP A 27 -11.09 5.54 -18.94
C ASP A 27 -12.26 6.47 -18.57
N GLU A 28 -13.02 6.08 -17.55
CA GLU A 28 -13.99 6.98 -16.92
C GLU A 28 -13.28 8.19 -16.28
N PRO A 29 -13.89 9.38 -16.28
CA PRO A 29 -13.38 10.52 -15.52
C PRO A 29 -13.32 10.17 -14.04
N LEU A 30 -12.22 10.50 -13.36
CA LEU A 30 -12.13 10.34 -11.91
C LEU A 30 -13.11 11.32 -11.25
N HIS A 31 -14.08 10.81 -10.50
CA HIS A 31 -15.03 11.65 -9.78
C HIS A 31 -14.40 12.04 -8.44
N MET A 32 -13.86 13.26 -8.35
CA MET A 32 -13.36 13.83 -7.08
C MET A 32 -13.90 15.25 -6.88
N GLY A 33 -13.90 15.70 -5.61
CA GLY A 33 -14.25 17.06 -5.22
C GLY A 33 -13.40 18.12 -5.93
N VAL A 34 -13.94 19.34 -6.00
CA VAL A 34 -13.49 20.47 -6.84
C VAL A 34 -11.98 20.77 -6.75
N GLU A 35 -11.34 20.54 -5.59
CA GLU A 35 -9.92 20.85 -5.36
C GLU A 35 -8.94 19.87 -6.02
N GLY A 36 -9.28 18.57 -6.09
CA GLY A 36 -8.46 17.56 -6.78
C GLY A 36 -8.65 17.54 -8.30
N ASN A 37 -9.81 18.03 -8.75
CA ASN A 37 -10.17 18.07 -10.16
C ASN A 37 -9.31 19.04 -10.98
N MET A 38 -8.88 20.18 -10.43
CA MET A 38 -8.28 21.24 -11.25
C MET A 38 -6.88 20.90 -11.78
N GLY A 39 -6.03 20.26 -10.97
CA GLY A 39 -4.69 19.81 -11.39
C GLY A 39 -4.77 18.65 -12.41
N GLN A 40 -5.64 17.67 -12.15
CA GLN A 40 -5.84 16.55 -13.07
C GLN A 40 -6.54 16.97 -14.37
N MET A 41 -7.53 17.87 -14.32
CA MET A 41 -8.19 18.42 -15.51
C MET A 41 -7.22 19.26 -16.36
N GLY A 42 -6.33 20.04 -15.74
CA GLY A 42 -5.30 20.80 -16.45
C GLY A 42 -4.30 19.91 -17.18
N LEU A 43 -3.78 18.87 -16.51
CA LEU A 43 -2.91 17.88 -17.14
C LEU A 43 -3.65 17.05 -18.19
N ALA A 44 -4.93 16.78 -17.93
CA ALA A 44 -5.77 16.00 -18.83
C ALA A 44 -6.05 16.69 -20.16
N ALA A 45 -6.39 17.99 -20.07
CA ALA A 45 -6.64 18.85 -21.22
C ALA A 45 -5.35 19.16 -21.99
N THR A 46 -4.21 19.32 -21.30
CA THR A 46 -2.94 19.70 -21.94
C THR A 46 -2.30 18.54 -22.69
N PHE A 47 -2.37 17.31 -22.15
CA PHE A 47 -1.54 16.21 -22.65
C PHE A 47 -2.29 15.05 -23.31
N GLY A 48 -3.63 15.00 -23.25
CA GLY A 48 -4.41 13.98 -23.98
C GLY A 48 -3.86 12.56 -23.83
N GLY A 49 -3.55 11.90 -24.95
CA GLY A 49 -2.96 10.55 -24.99
C GLY A 49 -1.45 10.45 -24.66
N LEU A 50 -0.74 11.58 -24.48
CA LEU A 50 0.71 11.59 -24.19
C LEU A 50 1.05 11.50 -22.70
N ARG A 51 0.04 11.45 -21.81
CA ARG A 51 0.25 11.42 -20.35
C ARG A 51 1.15 10.27 -19.91
N GLY A 52 1.01 9.10 -20.53
CA GLY A 52 1.86 7.94 -20.23
C GLY A 52 3.33 8.20 -20.53
N LEU A 53 3.65 8.75 -21.70
CA LEU A 53 5.02 9.09 -22.09
C LEU A 53 5.63 10.16 -21.16
N ILE A 54 4.86 11.20 -20.83
CA ILE A 54 5.33 12.27 -19.94
C ILE A 54 5.54 11.73 -18.53
N ALA A 55 4.66 10.84 -18.05
CA ALA A 55 4.86 10.15 -16.77
C ALA A 55 6.17 9.34 -16.79
N THR A 56 6.48 8.63 -17.87
CA THR A 56 7.78 7.93 -18.01
C THR A 56 8.97 8.91 -17.96
N ILE A 57 8.88 10.07 -18.62
CA ILE A 57 9.94 11.10 -18.56
C ILE A 57 10.14 11.60 -17.13
N PHE A 58 9.07 11.88 -16.40
CA PHE A 58 9.18 12.29 -14.99
C PHE A 58 9.68 11.17 -14.09
N GLN A 59 9.32 9.92 -14.36
CA GLN A 59 9.86 8.77 -13.63
C GLN A 59 11.38 8.64 -13.85
N LEU A 60 11.87 8.85 -15.08
CA LEU A 60 13.31 8.87 -15.37
C LEU A 60 14.03 10.04 -14.66
N ARG A 61 13.41 11.22 -14.61
CA ARG A 61 13.95 12.35 -13.83
C ARG A 61 13.98 12.06 -12.33
N ALA A 62 12.93 11.45 -11.79
CA ALA A 62 12.90 11.00 -10.40
C ALA A 62 14.04 10.01 -10.12
N HIS A 63 14.35 9.12 -11.06
CA HIS A 63 15.47 8.19 -10.93
C HIS A 63 16.83 8.91 -10.89
N VAL A 64 17.06 9.91 -11.74
CA VAL A 64 18.29 10.72 -11.71
C VAL A 64 18.44 11.47 -10.39
N GLU A 65 17.36 12.03 -9.86
CA GLU A 65 17.39 12.74 -8.58
C GLU A 65 17.52 11.77 -7.39
N PHE A 66 17.00 10.56 -7.51
CA PHE A 66 17.24 9.48 -6.56
C PHE A 66 18.74 9.14 -6.47
N THR A 67 19.44 9.02 -7.61
CA THR A 67 20.90 8.76 -7.58
C THR A 67 21.70 9.93 -7.02
N ARG A 68 21.14 11.14 -7.05
CA ARG A 68 21.70 12.35 -6.43
C ARG A 68 21.26 12.55 -4.98
N VAL A 69 20.45 11.65 -4.43
CA VAL A 69 19.92 11.73 -3.05
C VAL A 69 19.08 12.99 -2.82
N ASN A 70 18.46 13.51 -3.88
CA ASN A 70 17.62 14.70 -3.83
C ASN A 70 16.15 14.31 -3.59
N TRP A 71 15.85 13.95 -2.34
CA TRP A 71 14.54 13.38 -1.96
C TRP A 71 13.35 14.32 -2.24
N ALA A 72 13.55 15.63 -2.13
CA ALA A 72 12.52 16.62 -2.44
C ALA A 72 12.13 16.59 -3.93
N GLU A 73 13.12 16.50 -4.82
CA GLU A 73 12.86 16.37 -6.26
C GLU A 73 12.28 14.99 -6.61
N VAL A 74 12.71 13.92 -5.94
CA VAL A 74 12.11 12.58 -6.10
C VAL A 74 10.61 12.62 -5.78
N ASP A 75 10.22 13.19 -4.64
CA ASP A 75 8.80 13.33 -4.26
C ASP A 75 8.03 14.17 -5.29
N LYS A 76 8.59 15.32 -5.68
CA LYS A 76 7.97 16.20 -6.68
C LYS A 76 7.70 15.48 -8.00
N TYR A 77 8.71 14.80 -8.55
CA TYR A 77 8.56 14.12 -9.84
C TYR A 77 7.59 12.95 -9.75
N TYR A 78 7.63 12.15 -8.69
CA TYR A 78 6.62 11.10 -8.49
C TYR A 78 5.22 11.67 -8.29
N GLY A 79 5.06 12.84 -7.67
CA GLY A 79 3.80 13.57 -7.61
C GLY A 79 3.24 13.89 -9.00
N PHE A 80 4.08 14.29 -9.96
CA PHE A 80 3.65 14.45 -11.35
C PHE A 80 3.29 13.10 -12.00
N VAL A 81 4.08 12.06 -11.76
CA VAL A 81 3.82 10.71 -12.30
C VAL A 81 2.44 10.20 -11.85
N THR A 82 2.12 10.30 -10.55
CA THR A 82 0.85 9.82 -10.02
C THR A 82 -0.34 10.67 -10.45
N GLN A 83 -0.16 11.98 -10.64
CA GLN A 83 -1.19 12.85 -11.22
C GLN A 83 -1.45 12.58 -12.70
N LEU A 84 -0.42 12.24 -13.47
CA LEU A 84 -0.54 11.92 -14.90
C LEU A 84 -1.11 10.52 -15.16
N GLN A 85 -0.81 9.56 -14.29
CA GLN A 85 -1.21 8.15 -14.41
C GLN A 85 -1.85 7.63 -13.09
N PRO A 86 -2.96 8.23 -12.64
CA PRO A 86 -3.55 7.95 -11.33
C PRO A 86 -4.07 6.53 -11.17
N ARG A 87 -4.42 5.85 -12.27
CA ARG A 87 -4.94 4.47 -12.28
C ARG A 87 -3.84 3.40 -12.26
N VAL A 88 -2.56 3.80 -12.25
CA VAL A 88 -1.43 2.86 -12.25
C VAL A 88 -0.90 2.72 -10.83
N ALA A 89 -1.38 1.70 -10.11
CA ALA A 89 -1.00 1.44 -8.71
C ALA A 89 0.51 1.36 -8.46
N ARG A 90 1.29 0.83 -9.42
CA ARG A 90 2.75 0.74 -9.31
C ARG A 90 3.41 2.09 -9.05
N TYR A 91 2.91 3.18 -9.64
CA TYR A 91 3.51 4.50 -9.42
C TYR A 91 3.27 5.04 -8.02
N TRP A 92 2.10 4.78 -7.43
CA TRP A 92 1.82 5.11 -6.03
C TRP A 92 2.68 4.27 -5.07
N GLU A 93 2.86 2.98 -5.37
CA GLU A 93 3.75 2.09 -4.62
C GLU A 93 5.20 2.60 -4.64
N GLU A 94 5.74 2.91 -5.82
CA GLU A 94 7.11 3.40 -5.97
C GLU A 94 7.32 4.75 -5.27
N ALA A 95 6.40 5.69 -5.48
CA ALA A 95 6.42 7.00 -4.83
C ALA A 95 6.46 6.86 -3.30
N SER A 96 5.58 6.02 -2.74
CA SER A 96 5.55 5.73 -1.31
C SER A 96 6.83 5.06 -0.84
N TRP A 97 7.36 4.09 -1.58
CA TRP A 97 8.60 3.38 -1.25
C TRP A 97 9.79 4.34 -1.16
N HIS A 98 9.94 5.24 -2.13
CA HIS A 98 11.00 6.24 -2.12
C HIS A 98 10.94 7.14 -0.88
N MET A 99 9.76 7.51 -0.43
CA MET A 99 9.59 8.37 0.75
C MET A 99 9.74 7.57 2.05
N ALA A 100 8.87 6.59 2.28
CA ALA A 100 8.77 5.91 3.56
C ALA A 100 9.94 4.97 3.87
N TYR A 101 10.67 4.49 2.85
CA TYR A 101 11.81 3.58 3.03
C TYR A 101 13.13 4.25 2.68
N ASN A 102 13.31 4.73 1.46
CA ASN A 102 14.61 5.22 1.00
C ASN A 102 14.98 6.55 1.69
N ALA A 103 14.16 7.59 1.53
CA ALA A 103 14.41 8.92 2.13
C ALA A 103 14.40 8.84 3.65
N ALA A 104 13.38 8.22 4.24
CA ALA A 104 13.28 8.09 5.68
C ALA A 104 14.50 7.36 6.30
N SER A 105 14.96 6.26 5.70
CA SER A 105 16.15 5.56 6.22
C SER A 105 17.43 6.35 5.99
N TYR A 106 17.57 7.02 4.84
CA TYR A 106 18.70 7.91 4.58
C TYR A 106 18.86 8.95 5.71
N TYR A 107 17.78 9.64 6.09
CA TYR A 107 17.84 10.63 7.15
C TYR A 107 18.01 10.03 8.55
N LEU A 108 17.44 8.84 8.82
CA LEU A 108 17.60 8.16 10.10
C LEU A 108 19.08 7.84 10.39
N TYR A 109 19.82 7.40 9.37
CA TYR A 109 21.20 6.96 9.48
C TYR A 109 22.23 8.03 9.09
N ASN A 110 21.82 9.25 8.75
CA ASN A 110 22.76 10.33 8.42
C ASN A 110 23.41 10.88 9.70
N GLU A 111 24.68 10.51 9.91
CA GLU A 111 25.44 10.87 11.12
C GLU A 111 25.81 12.36 11.22
N GLU A 112 25.77 13.10 10.11
CA GLU A 112 26.05 14.54 10.08
C GLU A 112 24.91 15.36 10.72
N LEU A 113 23.70 14.80 10.77
CA LEU A 113 22.53 15.45 11.38
C LEU A 113 22.47 15.20 12.88
N LYS A 114 21.89 16.15 13.63
CA LYS A 114 21.59 15.95 15.07
C LYS A 114 20.56 14.82 15.26
N PRO A 115 20.66 13.97 16.30
CA PRO A 115 19.75 12.84 16.50
C PRO A 115 18.26 13.20 16.47
N ALA A 116 17.88 14.31 17.11
CA ALA A 116 16.49 14.79 17.09
C ALA A 116 15.99 15.11 15.67
N LEU A 117 16.84 15.70 14.83
CA LEU A 117 16.50 16.02 13.44
C LEU A 117 16.39 14.75 12.58
N ARG A 118 17.25 13.74 12.80
CA ARG A 118 17.14 12.43 12.14
C ARG A 118 15.79 11.78 12.43
N GLY A 119 15.41 11.75 13.71
CA GLY A 119 14.13 11.21 14.15
C GLY A 119 12.95 11.96 13.53
N LYS A 120 12.97 13.30 13.53
CA LYS A 120 11.92 14.10 12.89
C LYS A 120 11.80 13.81 11.39
N LEU A 121 12.91 13.87 10.64
CA LEU A 121 12.89 13.64 9.20
C LEU A 121 12.46 12.21 8.85
N PHE A 122 12.92 11.21 9.60
CA PHE A 122 12.43 9.84 9.45
C PHE A 122 10.90 9.78 9.56
N HIS A 123 10.31 10.37 10.60
CA HIS A 123 8.85 10.39 10.77
C HIS A 123 8.14 11.15 9.67
N ASP A 124 8.65 12.34 9.29
CA ASP A 124 8.07 13.17 8.22
C ASP A 124 8.00 12.39 6.88
N TYR A 125 9.07 11.68 6.51
CA TYR A 125 9.10 10.90 5.27
C TYR A 125 8.31 9.59 5.33
N VAL A 126 8.24 8.92 6.51
CA VAL A 126 7.33 7.78 6.72
C VAL A 126 5.88 8.24 6.56
N GLN A 127 5.51 9.37 7.15
CA GLN A 127 4.17 9.95 7.02
C GLN A 127 3.88 10.33 5.57
N ARG A 128 4.83 10.94 4.85
CA ARG A 128 4.66 11.26 3.43
C ARG A 128 4.35 10.02 2.59
N GLY A 129 5.07 8.91 2.78
CA GLY A 129 4.79 7.67 2.07
C GLY A 129 3.42 7.04 2.41
N ASN A 130 2.96 7.19 3.67
CA ASN A 130 1.61 6.81 4.09
C ASN A 130 0.54 7.64 3.37
N ASP A 131 0.74 8.96 3.28
CA ASP A 131 -0.20 9.87 2.60
C ASP A 131 -0.31 9.57 1.10
N ILE A 132 0.81 9.26 0.44
CA ILE A 132 0.84 8.85 -0.97
C ILE A 132 -0.01 7.59 -1.19
N LEU A 133 0.13 6.55 -0.36
CA LEU A 133 -0.69 5.33 -0.49
C LEU A 133 -2.17 5.61 -0.25
N LYS A 134 -2.50 6.43 0.75
CA LYS A 134 -3.88 6.85 1.04
C LYS A 134 -4.47 7.67 -0.10
N GLU A 135 -3.69 8.50 -0.78
CA GLU A 135 -4.12 9.21 -1.98
C GLU A 135 -4.40 8.25 -3.14
N GLY A 136 -3.50 7.30 -3.40
CA GLY A 136 -3.75 6.25 -4.40
C GLY A 136 -5.01 5.42 -4.10
N LEU A 137 -5.25 5.09 -2.82
CA LEU A 137 -6.45 4.37 -2.38
C LEU A 137 -7.73 5.23 -2.44
N ARG A 138 -7.65 6.57 -2.36
CA ARG A 138 -8.81 7.42 -2.63
C ARG A 138 -9.27 7.31 -4.09
N LEU A 139 -8.35 7.06 -5.02
CA LEU A 139 -8.62 6.92 -6.45
C LEU A 139 -8.92 5.48 -6.86
N MET A 140 -8.32 4.53 -6.16
CA MET A 140 -8.44 3.10 -6.41
C MET A 140 -8.71 2.36 -5.10
N PRO A 141 -9.90 2.55 -4.49
CA PRO A 141 -10.22 2.03 -3.16
C PRO A 141 -10.19 0.51 -3.09
N ASP A 142 -10.45 -0.16 -4.22
CA ASP A 142 -10.45 -1.62 -4.30
C ASP A 142 -9.11 -2.19 -4.80
N ASN A 143 -8.02 -1.41 -4.80
CA ASN A 143 -6.74 -1.91 -5.28
C ASN A 143 -6.04 -2.77 -4.21
N PRO A 144 -5.94 -4.11 -4.38
CA PRO A 144 -5.38 -4.96 -3.34
C PRO A 144 -3.89 -4.72 -3.11
N ARG A 145 -3.15 -4.28 -4.13
CA ARG A 145 -1.71 -4.03 -4.04
C ARG A 145 -1.42 -2.80 -3.19
N LEU A 146 -2.18 -1.72 -3.35
CA LEU A 146 -2.00 -0.52 -2.52
C LEU A 146 -2.34 -0.79 -1.05
N TRP A 147 -3.41 -1.53 -0.79
CA TRP A 147 -3.73 -1.99 0.56
C TRP A 147 -2.62 -2.84 1.17
N GLN A 148 -2.05 -3.78 0.40
CA GLN A 148 -0.92 -4.57 0.86
C GLN A 148 0.27 -3.67 1.23
N LYS A 149 0.61 -2.70 0.38
CA LYS A 149 1.74 -1.79 0.62
C LYS A 149 1.51 -0.89 1.83
N LEU A 150 0.27 -0.50 2.09
CA LEU A 150 -0.09 0.23 3.30
C LEU A 150 0.08 -0.64 4.55
N GLY A 151 -0.30 -1.92 4.46
CA GLY A 151 -0.02 -2.93 5.48
C GLY A 151 1.48 -3.11 5.76
N ASP A 152 2.29 -3.24 4.70
CA ASP A 152 3.75 -3.33 4.76
C ASP A 152 4.35 -2.10 5.47
N LEU A 153 3.91 -0.89 5.10
CA LEU A 153 4.40 0.37 5.67
C LEU A 153 4.10 0.44 7.17
N HIS A 154 2.85 0.16 7.57
CA HIS A 154 2.46 0.21 8.97
C HIS A 154 3.20 -0.80 9.83
N TRP A 155 3.40 -2.03 9.34
CA TRP A 155 4.17 -3.06 10.04
C TRP A 155 5.65 -2.67 10.19
N ASN A 156 6.27 -2.21 9.11
CA ASN A 156 7.72 -2.05 9.07
C ASN A 156 8.19 -0.71 9.61
N ARG A 157 7.42 0.37 9.37
CA ARG A 157 7.89 1.75 9.55
C ARG A 157 7.21 2.44 10.72
N SER A 158 5.88 2.48 10.76
CA SER A 158 5.16 3.17 11.85
C SER A 158 4.91 2.30 13.08
N LYS A 159 5.05 0.97 12.95
CA LYS A 159 4.74 -0.01 14.01
C LYS A 159 3.29 0.09 14.51
N ASP A 160 2.39 0.58 13.67
CA ASP A 160 0.96 0.57 13.93
C ASP A 160 0.39 -0.76 13.45
N TYR A 161 0.47 -1.77 14.32
CA TYR A 161 0.06 -3.13 13.96
C TYR A 161 -1.45 -3.27 13.73
N LYS A 162 -2.26 -2.43 14.37
CA LYS A 162 -3.71 -2.41 14.11
C LYS A 162 -4.00 -1.91 12.70
N ALA A 163 -3.45 -0.75 12.34
CA ALA A 163 -3.59 -0.21 10.98
C ALA A 163 -3.00 -1.15 9.92
N SER A 164 -1.89 -1.82 10.22
CA SER A 164 -1.32 -2.84 9.36
C SER A 164 -2.28 -4.01 9.14
N GLY A 165 -2.88 -4.52 10.22
CA GLY A 165 -3.87 -5.60 10.16
C GLY A 165 -5.08 -5.23 9.32
N ASP A 166 -5.64 -4.04 9.56
CA ASP A 166 -6.77 -3.53 8.79
C ASP A 166 -6.43 -3.39 7.30
N ALA A 167 -5.25 -2.85 6.96
CA ALA A 167 -4.83 -2.69 5.57
C ALA A 167 -4.60 -4.04 4.86
N TYR A 168 -3.94 -5.00 5.49
CA TYR A 168 -3.78 -6.34 4.92
C TYR A 168 -5.13 -7.06 4.74
N LEU A 169 -6.07 -6.88 5.68
CA LEU A 169 -7.40 -7.46 5.56
C LEU A 169 -8.17 -6.84 4.39
N GLN A 170 -8.05 -5.53 4.16
CA GLN A 170 -8.61 -4.89 2.96
C GLN A 170 -7.97 -5.43 1.69
N SER A 171 -6.64 -5.62 1.67
CA SER A 171 -5.96 -6.25 0.53
C SER A 171 -6.57 -7.60 0.18
N PHE A 172 -6.77 -8.47 1.19
CA PHE A 172 -7.42 -9.76 0.98
C PHE A 172 -8.85 -9.65 0.45
N LYS A 173 -9.68 -8.79 1.06
CA LYS A 173 -11.08 -8.56 0.64
C LYS A 173 -11.21 -8.11 -0.80
N HIS A 174 -10.22 -7.38 -1.31
CA HIS A 174 -10.19 -6.87 -2.68
C HIS A 174 -9.38 -7.77 -3.65
N GLY A 175 -9.24 -9.07 -3.35
CA GLY A 175 -8.62 -10.04 -4.25
C GLY A 175 -7.10 -10.09 -4.19
N GLY A 176 -6.51 -9.60 -3.10
CA GLY A 176 -5.09 -9.75 -2.81
C GLY A 176 -4.69 -11.22 -2.58
N LEU A 177 -3.38 -11.45 -2.52
CA LEU A 177 -2.83 -12.79 -2.35
C LEU A 177 -3.23 -13.39 -0.99
N ASN A 178 -3.52 -14.69 -0.93
CA ASN A 178 -3.99 -15.37 0.30
C ASN A 178 -3.11 -15.15 1.54
N PHE A 179 -1.82 -14.82 1.38
CA PHE A 179 -0.97 -14.54 2.54
C PHE A 179 -1.36 -13.25 3.27
N THR A 180 -2.03 -12.29 2.61
CA THR A 180 -2.40 -11.00 3.21
C THR A 180 -3.43 -11.20 4.33
N GLU A 181 -4.37 -12.13 4.20
CA GLU A 181 -5.28 -12.48 5.30
C GLU A 181 -4.51 -12.97 6.55
N ARG A 182 -3.53 -13.84 6.33
CA ARG A 182 -2.70 -14.37 7.42
C ARG A 182 -1.83 -13.27 8.04
N PHE A 183 -1.27 -12.39 7.23
CA PHE A 183 -0.48 -11.25 7.70
C PHE A 183 -1.34 -10.23 8.45
N ALA A 184 -2.61 -10.05 8.06
CA ALA A 184 -3.57 -9.26 8.83
C ALA A 184 -3.70 -9.79 10.25
N ALA A 185 -3.88 -11.10 10.38
CA ALA A 185 -4.01 -11.75 11.67
C ALA A 185 -2.73 -11.71 12.51
N TYR A 186 -1.54 -11.80 11.89
CA TYR A 186 -0.26 -11.61 12.58
C TYR A 186 -0.11 -10.18 13.10
N ALA A 187 -0.52 -9.18 12.31
CA ALA A 187 -0.51 -7.78 12.73
C ALA A 187 -1.49 -7.53 13.88
N TYR A 188 -2.69 -8.10 13.80
CA TYR A 188 -3.62 -8.06 14.91
C TYR A 188 -3.06 -8.73 16.17
N ALA A 189 -2.34 -9.85 16.06
CA ALA A 189 -1.71 -10.50 17.22
C ALA A 189 -0.62 -9.64 17.88
N GLN A 190 0.11 -8.86 17.08
CA GLN A 190 1.14 -7.93 17.56
C GLN A 190 0.56 -6.59 18.06
N SER A 191 -0.71 -6.31 17.80
CA SER A 191 -1.38 -5.12 18.34
C SER A 191 -1.52 -5.22 19.86
N ASN A 192 -1.75 -4.07 20.50
CA ASN A 192 -1.98 -3.99 21.94
C ASN A 192 -3.45 -3.68 22.26
N ASP A 193 -4.40 -4.28 21.53
CA ASP A 193 -5.83 -4.10 21.80
C ASP A 193 -6.64 -5.42 21.68
N PRO A 194 -7.55 -5.70 22.64
CA PRO A 194 -8.32 -6.95 22.64
C PRO A 194 -9.21 -7.19 21.42
N GLU A 195 -9.72 -6.14 20.78
CA GLU A 195 -10.59 -6.27 19.61
C GLU A 195 -9.82 -6.77 18.39
N SER A 196 -8.62 -6.23 18.16
CA SER A 196 -7.69 -6.77 17.17
C SER A 196 -7.33 -8.21 17.49
N TRP A 197 -7.00 -8.56 18.73
CA TRP A 197 -6.71 -9.95 19.10
C TRP A 197 -7.84 -10.92 18.74
N LYS A 198 -9.09 -10.56 19.01
CA LYS A 198 -10.25 -11.37 18.61
C LYS A 198 -10.34 -11.57 17.10
N LYS A 199 -10.12 -10.52 16.30
CA LYS A 199 -10.07 -10.61 14.83
C LYS A 199 -8.96 -11.55 14.37
N GLY A 200 -7.75 -11.37 14.90
CA GLY A 200 -6.61 -12.23 14.58
C GLY A 200 -6.89 -13.68 14.93
N TYR A 201 -7.47 -13.94 16.11
CA TYR A 201 -7.77 -15.30 16.58
C TYR A 201 -8.78 -15.97 15.68
N ALA A 202 -9.87 -15.28 15.33
CA ALA A 202 -10.90 -15.81 14.44
C ALA A 202 -10.32 -16.23 13.08
N ILE A 203 -9.44 -15.40 12.50
CA ILE A 203 -8.77 -15.71 11.23
C ILE A 203 -7.84 -16.91 11.38
N LEU A 204 -6.91 -16.89 12.34
CA LEU A 204 -5.92 -17.96 12.48
C LEU A 204 -6.55 -19.29 12.88
N LYS A 205 -7.55 -19.29 13.77
CA LYS A 205 -8.27 -20.50 14.17
C LYS A 205 -9.01 -21.12 13.00
N ARG A 206 -9.71 -20.31 12.20
CA ARG A 206 -10.37 -20.79 10.98
C ARG A 206 -9.36 -21.40 10.00
N LEU A 207 -8.24 -20.73 9.74
CA LEU A 207 -7.19 -21.23 8.85
C LEU A 207 -6.54 -22.52 9.40
N TYR A 208 -6.38 -22.64 10.72
CA TYR A 208 -5.92 -23.86 11.38
C TYR A 208 -6.90 -25.01 11.13
N ASP A 209 -8.20 -24.79 11.38
CA ASP A 209 -9.26 -25.80 11.23
C ASP A 209 -9.46 -26.24 9.77
N GLU A 210 -9.16 -25.36 8.81
CA GLU A 210 -9.11 -25.66 7.38
C GLU A 210 -7.85 -26.44 6.95
N ASN A 211 -7.02 -26.90 7.88
CA ASN A 211 -5.73 -27.57 7.62
C ASN A 211 -4.73 -26.73 6.81
N LYS A 212 -4.78 -25.39 6.94
CA LYS A 212 -3.85 -24.44 6.28
C LYS A 212 -2.79 -23.91 7.24
N ALA A 213 -2.52 -24.64 8.31
CA ALA A 213 -1.58 -24.24 9.35
C ALA A 213 -0.14 -24.16 8.82
N THR A 214 0.54 -23.08 9.17
CA THR A 214 1.99 -22.92 9.00
C THR A 214 2.63 -22.76 10.38
N PRO A 215 3.96 -22.95 10.54
CA PRO A 215 4.60 -22.77 11.84
C PRO A 215 4.33 -21.41 12.48
N GLY A 216 4.43 -20.31 11.71
CA GLY A 216 4.10 -18.97 12.19
C GLY A 216 2.63 -18.81 12.58
N LEU A 217 1.70 -19.48 11.88
CA LEU A 217 0.29 -19.44 12.24
C LEU A 217 0.06 -20.05 13.62
N ILE A 218 0.68 -21.20 13.89
CA ILE A 218 0.58 -21.90 15.18
C ILE A 218 1.13 -21.02 16.31
N GLU A 219 2.28 -20.37 16.07
CA GLU A 219 2.90 -19.46 17.04
C GLU A 219 1.99 -18.28 17.38
N PHE A 220 1.50 -17.56 16.38
CA PHE A 220 0.60 -16.41 16.61
C PHE A 220 -0.76 -16.82 17.18
N LEU A 221 -1.29 -17.99 16.80
CA LEU A 221 -2.55 -18.50 17.35
C LEU A 221 -2.41 -18.79 18.85
N LYS A 222 -1.30 -19.42 19.27
CA LYS A 222 -1.02 -19.66 20.70
C LYS A 222 -0.79 -18.38 21.48
N LEU A 223 -0.09 -17.41 20.89
CA LEU A 223 0.07 -16.08 21.50
C LEU A 223 -1.31 -15.46 21.78
N LEU A 224 -2.21 -15.51 20.80
CA LEU A 224 -3.57 -15.00 20.94
C LEU A 224 -4.40 -15.78 21.96
N GLU A 225 -4.31 -17.11 21.99
CA GLU A 225 -4.98 -17.95 23.00
C GLU A 225 -4.58 -17.56 24.42
N LYS A 226 -3.30 -17.24 24.63
CA LYS A 226 -2.78 -16.73 25.90
C LYS A 226 -3.32 -15.34 26.20
N ASN A 227 -3.23 -14.41 25.25
CA ASN A 227 -3.65 -13.01 25.43
C ASN A 227 -5.16 -12.86 25.66
N LEU A 228 -5.96 -13.74 25.04
CA LEU A 228 -7.42 -13.78 25.19
C LEU A 228 -7.89 -14.67 26.34
N HIS A 229 -6.97 -15.30 27.08
CA HIS A 229 -7.29 -16.22 28.17
C HIS A 229 -8.23 -17.37 27.75
N ILE A 230 -8.04 -17.92 26.55
CA ILE A 230 -8.81 -19.07 26.06
C ILE A 230 -8.59 -20.27 27.00
N ALA A 231 -9.66 -20.98 27.34
CA ALA A 231 -9.59 -22.13 28.23
C ALA A 231 -8.68 -23.24 27.63
N PRO A 232 -7.84 -23.94 28.44
CA PRO A 232 -6.84 -24.88 27.93
C PRO A 232 -7.39 -26.00 27.03
N ASP A 233 -8.60 -26.47 27.30
CA ASP A 233 -9.33 -27.48 26.54
C ASP A 233 -9.80 -26.99 25.16
N MET A 234 -9.90 -25.67 24.97
CA MET A 234 -10.27 -25.01 23.72
C MET A 234 -9.07 -24.56 22.89
N ARG A 235 -7.85 -24.75 23.38
CA ARG A 235 -6.61 -24.36 22.70
C ARG A 235 -6.16 -25.40 21.69
N ILE A 236 -5.41 -24.97 20.69
CA ILE A 236 -4.73 -25.92 19.81
C ILE A 236 -3.70 -26.74 20.60
N PRO A 237 -3.48 -28.02 20.25
CA PRO A 237 -2.49 -28.86 20.92
C PRO A 237 -1.08 -28.27 20.87
N ASP A 238 -0.28 -28.53 21.90
CA ASP A 238 1.15 -28.29 21.83
C ASP A 238 1.80 -29.18 20.76
N PRO A 239 2.81 -28.67 20.02
CA PRO A 239 3.55 -29.49 19.08
C PRO A 239 4.13 -30.69 19.83
N ASP A 240 3.85 -31.88 19.31
CA ASP A 240 4.36 -33.13 19.86
C ASP A 240 5.91 -33.06 19.94
N PRO A 241 6.53 -33.27 21.12
CA PRO A 241 7.98 -33.29 21.26
C PRO A 241 8.69 -34.26 20.28
N ALA A 242 7.97 -35.25 19.72
CA ALA A 242 8.48 -36.18 18.72
C ALA A 242 8.58 -35.62 17.28
N LYS A 243 7.99 -34.45 16.98
CA LYS A 243 8.08 -33.78 15.67
C LYS A 243 8.89 -32.49 15.76
N GLN A 244 10.12 -32.58 16.27
CA GLN A 244 11.09 -31.50 16.08
C GLN A 244 11.43 -31.41 14.59
N ALA A 245 11.26 -30.22 14.00
CA ALA A 245 11.78 -29.96 12.66
C ALA A 245 13.29 -30.28 12.64
N PRO A 246 13.82 -30.90 11.57
CA PRO A 246 15.24 -31.14 11.46
C PRO A 246 15.98 -29.82 11.67
N LYS A 247 16.96 -29.81 12.59
CA LYS A 247 17.81 -28.65 12.83
C LYS A 247 18.33 -28.16 11.47
N PRO A 248 18.14 -26.87 11.11
CA PRO A 248 18.74 -26.35 9.90
C PRO A 248 20.26 -26.56 9.98
N PRO A 249 20.92 -26.98 8.89
CA PRO A 249 22.38 -27.06 8.89
C PRO A 249 22.93 -25.68 9.27
N THR A 250 23.91 -25.68 10.17
CA THR A 250 24.63 -24.48 10.59
C THR A 250 25.27 -23.83 9.38
N GLY A 251 24.58 -22.85 8.78
CA GLY A 251 25.15 -21.96 7.78
C GLY A 251 26.12 -20.98 8.43
N PRO A 252 27.08 -20.42 7.67
CA PRO A 252 28.05 -19.48 8.21
C PRO A 252 27.32 -18.25 8.75
N GLN A 253 27.67 -17.88 9.99
CA GLN A 253 27.20 -16.65 10.64
C GLN A 253 27.60 -15.45 9.76
N ARG A 254 26.61 -14.62 9.40
CA ARG A 254 26.80 -13.30 8.79
C ARG A 254 26.43 -12.24 9.80
#